data_AF-A0A7J4KT21-F1
#
_entry.id   AF-A0A7J4KT21-F1
#
_cell.length_a   1.000
_cell.length_b   1.000
_cell.length_c   1.000
_cell.angle_alpha   90.00
_cell.angle_beta   90.00
_cell.angle_gamma   90.00
#
_symmetry.space_group_name_H-M   'P 1'
#
loop_
_entity.id
_entity.type
_entity.pdbx_description
1 polymer ?
#
loop_
_entity_poly.entity_id
_entity_poly.type
_entity_poly.pdbx_seq_one_letter_code
_entity_poly.pdbx_strand_id
1 'polypeptide(L)' 'MAGEQQQPVMFLSDGSKRTRGRDAQRINILIAKAVANAVKSTLGPKGMDKMLVDDLGDITIS' A
#
# COMPACT_ATOMS: atom_id res chain seq x y z
N MET A 1 15.02 23.45 41.16
CA MET A 1 13.98 23.65 40.12
C MET A 1 14.57 23.16 38.80
N ALA A 2 14.38 21.88 38.49
CA ALA A 2 14.87 21.25 37.26
C ALA A 2 13.65 21.00 36.36
N GLY A 3 13.69 21.53 35.14
CA GLY A 3 12.59 21.44 34.18
C GLY A 3 12.28 20.00 33.81
N GLU A 4 11.06 19.56 34.10
CA GLU A 4 10.48 18.34 33.58
C GLU A 4 10.34 18.48 32.06
N GLN A 5 11.28 17.88 31.33
CA GLN A 5 11.15 17.69 29.89
C GLN A 5 10.00 16.69 29.66
N GLN A 6 8.80 17.22 29.42
CA GLN A 6 7.67 16.44 28.94
C GLN A 6 8.02 15.89 27.56
N GLN A 7 8.55 14.67 27.52
CA GLN A 7 8.67 13.90 26.30
C GLN A 7 7.24 13.60 25.80
N PRO A 8 6.84 14.02 24.59
CA PRO A 8 5.48 13.79 24.12
C PRO A 8 5.23 12.28 24.00
N VAL A 9 4.25 11.80 24.75
CA VAL A 9 3.81 10.40 24.74
C VAL A 9 3.12 10.17 23.40
N MET A 10 3.79 9.45 22.50
CA MET A 10 3.21 9.04 21.21
C MET A 10 2.10 8.02 21.46
N PHE A 11 0.84 8.45 21.32
CA PHE A 11 -0.31 7.55 21.27
C PHE A 11 -0.27 6.78 19.93
N LEU A 12 0.44 5.65 19.89
CA LEU A 12 0.18 4.65 18.86
C LEU A 12 -1.09 3.90 19.26
N SER A 13 -2.06 3.87 18.36
CA SER A 13 -3.29 3.07 18.53
C SER A 13 -2.94 1.63 18.89
N ASP A 14 -3.60 1.08 19.91
CA ASP A 14 -3.39 -0.29 20.36
C ASP A 14 -3.53 -1.26 19.17
N GLY A 15 -2.45 -1.99 18.86
CA GLY A 15 -2.37 -2.87 17.69
C GLY A 15 -1.54 -2.39 16.49
N SER A 16 -0.90 -1.21 16.53
CA SER A 16 -0.08 -0.74 15.41
C SER A 16 1.17 -1.64 15.20
N LYS A 17 1.21 -2.39 14.09
CA LYS A 17 2.40 -3.17 13.69
C LYS A 17 3.26 -2.33 12.77
N ARG A 18 4.48 -2.00 13.21
CA ARG A 18 5.44 -1.22 12.42
C ARG A 18 6.55 -2.10 11.87
N THR A 19 6.48 -2.43 10.59
CA THR A 19 7.58 -3.11 9.89
C THR A 19 8.62 -2.06 9.46
N ARG A 20 9.90 -2.30 9.77
CA ARG A 20 11.00 -1.37 9.43
C ARG A 20 12.17 -2.11 8.79
N GLY A 21 13.06 -1.33 8.17
CA GLY A 21 14.32 -1.85 7.63
C GLY A 21 14.15 -2.74 6.41
N ARG A 22 15.02 -3.76 6.28
CA ARG A 22 15.09 -4.63 5.09
C ARG A 22 13.80 -5.41 4.82
N ASP A 23 13.07 -5.79 5.87
CA ASP A 23 11.83 -6.55 5.69
C ASP A 23 10.72 -5.68 5.10
N ALA A 24 10.61 -4.42 5.53
CA ALA A 24 9.70 -3.45 4.91
C ALA A 24 10.06 -3.22 3.43
N GLN A 25 11.36 -3.11 3.11
CA GLN A 25 11.82 -2.97 1.72
C GLN A 25 11.44 -4.17 0.86
N ARG A 26 11.66 -5.40 1.36
CA ARG A 26 11.29 -6.64 0.64
C ARG A 26 9.79 -6.70 0.37
N ILE A 27 8.97 -6.40 1.38
CA ILE A 27 7.51 -6.38 1.25
C ILE A 27 7.09 -5.35 0.20
N ASN A 28 7.65 -4.14 0.24
CA ASN A 28 7.31 -3.09 -0.73
C ASN A 28 7.66 -3.49 -2.17
N ILE A 29 8.80 -4.15 -2.39
CA ILE A 29 9.18 -4.65 -3.72
C ILE A 29 8.20 -5.73 -4.19
N LEU A 30 7.78 -6.62 -3.30
CA LEU A 30 6.83 -7.68 -3.64
C LEU A 30 5.46 -7.09 -4.02
N ILE A 31 4.97 -6.10 -3.26
CA ILE A 31 3.74 -5.37 -3.56
C ILE A 31 3.85 -4.68 -4.92
N ALA A 32 4.96 -3.97 -5.17
CA ALA A 32 5.17 -3.29 -6.44
C ALA A 32 5.15 -4.26 -7.62
N LYS A 33 5.77 -5.45 -7.48
CA LYS A 33 5.73 -6.51 -8.51
C LYS A 33 4.31 -7.05 -8.73
N ALA A 34 3.53 -7.21 -7.66
CA ALA A 34 2.15 -7.67 -7.77
C ALA A 34 1.28 -6.67 -8.56
N VAL A 35 1.37 -5.38 -8.20
CA VAL A 35 0.66 -4.31 -8.91
C VAL A 35 1.12 -4.21 -10.37
N ALA A 36 2.43 -4.25 -10.62
CA ALA A 36 2.97 -4.23 -11.98
C ALA A 36 2.44 -5.40 -12.83
N ASN A 37 2.35 -6.61 -12.25
CA ASN A 37 1.80 -7.76 -12.94
C ASN A 37 0.31 -7.63 -13.27
N ALA A 38 -0.46 -6.90 -12.46
CA ALA A 38 -1.88 -6.66 -12.71
C ALA A 38 -2.07 -5.74 -13.94
N VAL A 39 -1.26 -4.69 -14.07
CA VAL A 39 -1.41 -3.66 -15.11
C VAL A 39 -0.57 -3.90 -16.36
N LYS A 40 0.47 -4.75 -16.34
CA LYS A 40 1.41 -4.87 -17.48
C LYS A 40 0.77 -5.19 -18.83
N SER A 41 -0.39 -5.84 -18.85
CA SER A 41 -1.09 -6.18 -20.09
C SER A 41 -1.91 -5.04 -20.68
N THR A 42 -2.05 -3.91 -19.99
CA THR A 42 -2.78 -2.73 -20.46
C THR A 42 -1.87 -1.80 -21.29
N LEU A 43 -0.55 -2.06 -21.32
CA LEU A 43 0.41 -1.18 -21.96
C LEU A 43 0.53 -1.43 -23.48
N GLY A 44 0.44 -0.34 -24.25
CA GLY A 44 0.73 -0.32 -25.69
C GLY A 44 -0.53 -0.36 -26.57
N PRO A 45 -0.38 -0.25 -27.90
CA PRO A 45 -1.51 -0.19 -28.83
C PRO A 45 -2.31 -1.51 -28.93
N LYS A 46 -1.79 -2.60 -28.36
CA LYS A 46 -2.48 -3.90 -28.19
C LYS A 46 -2.69 -4.23 -26.71
N GLY A 47 -2.69 -3.22 -25.85
CA GLY A 47 -3.06 -3.38 -24.45
C GLY A 47 -4.50 -3.88 -24.33
N MET A 48 -4.75 -4.72 -23.33
CA MET A 48 -6.09 -5.19 -22.99
C MET A 48 -6.63 -4.35 -21.85
N ASP A 49 -7.87 -3.90 -21.98
CA ASP A 49 -8.61 -3.28 -20.90
C ASP A 49 -8.85 -4.29 -19.76
N LYS A 50 -9.04 -3.78 -18.55
CA LYS A 50 -9.36 -4.52 -17.35
C LYS A 50 -10.81 -4.30 -16.98
N MET A 51 -11.51 -5.39 -16.69
CA MET A 51 -12.83 -5.37 -16.07
C MET A 51 -12.65 -5.30 -14.55
N LEU A 52 -13.08 -4.19 -13.96
CA LEU A 52 -13.12 -3.96 -12.52
C LEU A 52 -14.59 -4.03 -12.07
N VAL A 53 -14.81 -4.67 -10.93
CA VAL A 53 -16.13 -4.82 -10.31
C VAL A 53 -16.04 -4.27 -8.90
N ASP A 54 -16.91 -3.32 -8.57
CA ASP A 54 -17.03 -2.77 -7.21
C ASP A 54 -17.80 -3.73 -6.29
N ASP A 55 -17.76 -3.49 -4.98
CA ASP A 55 -18.47 -4.26 -3.95
C ASP A 55 -20.01 -4.24 -4.15
N LEU A 56 -20.54 -3.18 -4.80
CA LEU A 56 -21.95 -3.06 -5.18
C LEU A 56 -22.30 -3.75 -6.51
N GLY A 57 -21.30 -4.28 -7.23
CA GLY A 57 -21.47 -4.98 -8.50
C GLY A 57 -21.37 -4.10 -9.75
N ASP A 58 -21.07 -2.80 -9.60
CA ASP A 58 -20.85 -1.90 -10.74
C ASP A 58 -19.59 -2.29 -11.50
N ILE A 59 -19.69 -2.31 -12.84
CA ILE A 59 -18.62 -2.78 -13.73
C ILE A 59 -18.00 -1.60 -14.49
N THR A 60 -16.68 -1.46 -14.42
CA THR A 60 -15.90 -0.50 -15.22
C THR A 60 -14.85 -1.24 -16.05
N ILE A 61 -14.71 -0.88 -17.33
CA ILE A 61 -13.71 -1.44 -18.25
C ILE A 61 -12.75 -0.33 -18.67
N SER A 62 -11.44 -0.50 -18.42
CA SER A 62 -10.38 0.49 -18.70
C SER A 62 -8.99 -0.09 -18.89
#